data_AF-A0A7V5G826-F1
#
_entry.id   AF-A0A7V5G826-F1
#
_cell.length_a   1.000
_cell.length_b   1.000
_cell.length_c   1.000
_cell.angle_alpha   90.00
_cell.angle_beta   90.00
_cell.angle_gamma   90.00
#
_symmetry.space_group_name_H-M   'P 1'
#
loop_
_entity.id
_entity.type
_entity.pdbx_description
1 polymer ?
#
loop_
_entity_poly.entity_id
_entity_poly.type
_entity_poly.pdbx_seq_one_letter_code
_entity_poly.pdbx_strand_id
1 'polypeptide(L)'
;FHPINISAKNDFKNLTRQLENFFNSVGESDELMLISSRQIEAVEKTKEAILEAKRPLLNGELEFFSYHLQDAIKALSSISKPYDSEEILDKMFTEFCLGK
;
A
#
# COMPACT_ATOMS: atom_id res chain seq x y z
N PHE A 1 33.04 -0.35 5.50
CA PHE A 1 32.90 -0.95 4.15
C PHE A 1 33.68 -2.26 4.13
N HIS A 2 33.02 -3.41 3.96
CA HIS A 2 33.66 -4.74 3.91
C HIS A 2 33.48 -5.35 2.50
N PRO A 3 34.48 -5.24 1.61
CA PRO A 3 34.35 -5.73 0.25
C PRO A 3 34.40 -7.27 0.20
N ILE A 4 33.61 -7.86 -0.70
CA ILE A 4 33.63 -9.29 -0.99
C ILE A 4 34.65 -9.55 -2.10
N ASN A 5 35.69 -10.33 -1.81
CA ASN A 5 36.69 -10.70 -2.81
C ASN A 5 36.17 -11.86 -3.66
N ILE A 6 36.14 -11.66 -4.98
CA ILE A 6 35.71 -12.65 -5.97
C ILE A 6 36.83 -12.93 -6.97
N SER A 7 36.88 -14.17 -7.47
CA SER A 7 37.79 -14.58 -8.55
C SER A 7 37.07 -15.54 -9.47
N ALA A 8 37.03 -15.24 -10.77
CA ALA A 8 36.40 -16.10 -11.77
C ALA A 8 37.07 -17.47 -11.94
N LYS A 9 38.28 -17.66 -11.39
CA LYS A 9 38.99 -18.94 -11.36
C LYS A 9 38.65 -19.78 -10.12
N ASN A 10 38.02 -19.19 -9.12
CA ASN A 10 37.70 -19.82 -7.84
C ASN A 10 36.19 -19.90 -7.63
N ASP A 11 35.82 -20.63 -6.59
CA ASP A 11 34.45 -20.83 -6.11
C ASP A 11 33.78 -19.51 -5.64
N PHE A 12 32.49 -19.32 -5.97
CA PHE A 12 31.66 -18.18 -5.57
C PHE A 12 30.85 -18.40 -4.27
N LYS A 13 31.04 -19.50 -3.55
CA LYS A 13 30.30 -19.86 -2.30
C LYS A 13 30.20 -18.73 -1.30
N ASN A 14 31.26 -17.93 -1.13
CA ASN A 14 31.23 -16.80 -0.20
C ASN A 14 30.21 -15.72 -0.63
N LEU A 15 30.16 -15.41 -1.93
CA LEU A 15 29.19 -14.49 -2.50
C LEU A 15 27.78 -15.05 -2.37
N THR A 16 27.57 -16.31 -2.76
CA THR A 16 26.26 -16.97 -2.68
C THR A 16 25.73 -16.97 -1.24
N ARG A 17 26.56 -17.32 -0.26
CA ARG A 17 26.17 -17.33 1.16
C ARG A 17 25.80 -15.93 1.67
N GLN A 18 26.52 -14.88 1.23
CA GLN A 18 26.18 -13.52 1.63
C GLN A 18 24.86 -13.05 0.99
N LEU A 19 24.60 -13.43 -0.26
CA LEU A 19 23.32 -13.17 -0.91
C LEU A 19 22.18 -13.92 -0.22
N GLU A 20 22.36 -15.20 0.12
CA GLU A 20 21.38 -15.99 0.87
C GLU A 20 21.04 -15.34 2.21
N ASN A 21 22.05 -14.96 2.99
CA ASN A 21 21.83 -14.27 4.27
C ASN A 21 21.07 -12.94 4.08
N PHE A 22 21.39 -12.20 3.02
CA PHE A 22 20.68 -10.96 2.71
C PHE A 22 19.21 -11.22 2.36
N PHE A 23 18.92 -12.16 1.46
CA PHE A 23 17.55 -12.47 1.07
C PHE A 23 16.72 -13.07 2.21
N ASN A 24 17.31 -13.93 3.04
CA ASN A 24 16.63 -14.49 4.21
C ASN A 24 16.20 -13.39 5.20
N SER A 25 16.98 -12.33 5.36
CA SER A 25 16.61 -11.20 6.23
C SER A 25 15.41 -10.38 5.73
N VAL A 26 15.04 -10.51 4.46
CA VAL A 26 13.92 -9.76 3.84
C VAL A 26 12.61 -10.55 3.91
N GLY A 27 12.65 -11.86 4.11
CA GLY A 27 11.49 -12.75 3.99
C GLY A 27 11.09 -13.51 5.27
N GLU A 28 11.57 -13.11 6.44
CA GLU A 28 11.30 -13.84 7.70
C GLU A 28 9.87 -13.65 8.26
N SER A 29 9.07 -12.73 7.70
CA SER A 29 7.71 -12.45 8.17
C SER A 29 6.67 -13.25 7.37
N ASP A 30 5.72 -13.91 8.06
CA ASP A 30 4.47 -14.46 7.51
C ASP A 30 3.51 -13.36 6.96
N GLU A 31 4.02 -12.16 6.71
CA GLU A 31 3.26 -11.02 6.24
C GLU A 31 2.97 -11.13 4.73
N LEU A 32 1.79 -10.64 4.35
CA LEU A 32 1.40 -10.48 2.95
C LEU A 32 2.37 -9.52 2.24
N MET A 33 3.18 -10.04 1.34
CA MET A 33 4.06 -9.23 0.49
C MET A 33 3.35 -8.71 -0.75
N LEU A 34 3.60 -7.43 -1.08
CA LEU A 34 3.25 -6.87 -2.38
C LEU A 34 4.28 -7.34 -3.42
N ILE A 35 3.83 -7.95 -4.50
CA ILE A 35 4.68 -8.66 -5.48
C ILE A 35 4.89 -7.87 -6.78
N SER A 36 4.34 -6.66 -6.89
CA SER A 36 4.46 -5.84 -8.09
C SER A 36 4.44 -4.34 -7.79
N SER A 37 5.13 -3.56 -8.64
CA SER A 37 5.12 -2.09 -8.57
C SER A 37 3.71 -1.50 -8.66
N ARG A 38 2.82 -2.16 -9.43
CA ARG A 38 1.40 -1.76 -9.52
C ARG A 38 0.69 -1.85 -8.17
N GLN A 39 0.94 -2.91 -7.40
CA GLN A 39 0.36 -3.08 -6.06
C GLN A 39 0.91 -2.04 -5.09
N ILE A 40 2.22 -1.79 -5.14
CA ILE A 40 2.87 -0.78 -4.30
C ILE A 40 2.26 0.60 -4.59
N GLU A 41 2.22 1.01 -5.86
CA GLU A 41 1.67 2.30 -6.28
C GLU A 41 0.19 2.46 -5.90
N ALA A 42 -0.62 1.42 -6.06
CA ALA A 42 -2.03 1.45 -5.68
C ALA A 42 -2.21 1.65 -4.17
N VAL A 43 -1.45 0.92 -3.35
CA VAL A 43 -1.50 1.05 -1.87
C VAL A 43 -0.97 2.40 -1.41
N GLU A 44 0.08 2.93 -2.05
CA GLU A 44 0.61 4.27 -1.78
C GLU A 44 -0.45 5.34 -2.07
N LYS A 45 -1.09 5.30 -3.24
CA LYS A 45 -2.19 6.23 -3.58
C LYS A 45 -3.37 6.12 -2.63
N THR A 46 -3.77 4.89 -2.27
CA THR A 46 -4.83 4.68 -1.27
C THR A 46 -4.47 5.31 0.07
N LYS A 47 -3.23 5.11 0.54
CA LYS A 47 -2.73 5.70 1.78
C LYS A 47 -2.75 7.23 1.71
N GLU A 48 -2.25 7.82 0.63
CA GLU A 48 -2.24 9.27 0.44
C GLU A 48 -3.66 9.85 0.46
N ALA A 49 -4.59 9.26 -0.29
CA ALA A 49 -5.98 9.70 -0.32
C ALA A 49 -6.64 9.63 1.07
N ILE A 50 -6.38 8.59 1.86
CA ILE A 50 -6.87 8.49 3.25
C ILE A 50 -6.26 9.57 4.15
N LEU A 51 -4.98 9.91 3.96
CA LEU A 51 -4.34 10.98 4.73
C LEU A 51 -4.94 12.34 4.39
N GLU A 52 -5.19 12.62 3.11
CA GLU A 52 -5.82 13.86 2.66
C GLU A 52 -7.28 13.96 3.15
N ALA A 53 -8.00 12.84 3.24
CA ALA A 53 -9.37 12.80 3.76
C ALA A 53 -9.47 13.24 5.24
N LYS A 54 -8.39 13.15 6.03
CA LYS A 54 -8.43 13.48 7.47
C LYS A 54 -8.78 14.95 7.74
N ARG A 55 -8.19 15.87 6.99
CA ARG A 55 -8.39 17.31 7.24
C ARG A 55 -9.84 17.73 6.93
N PRO A 56 -10.42 17.41 5.77
CA PRO A 56 -11.83 17.68 5.48
C PRO A 56 -12.78 17.09 6.52
N LEU A 57 -12.53 15.85 6.97
CA LEU A 57 -13.35 15.22 8.01
C LEU A 57 -13.36 16.03 9.31
N LEU A 58 -12.17 16.47 9.78
CA LEU A 58 -12.04 17.27 10.99
C LEU A 58 -12.68 18.66 10.87
N ASN A 59 -12.71 19.21 9.66
CA ASN A 59 -13.34 20.49 9.35
C ASN A 59 -14.86 20.39 9.15
N GLY A 60 -15.43 19.18 9.11
CA GLY A 60 -16.84 18.96 8.75
C GLY A 60 -17.13 19.12 7.25
N GLU A 61 -16.10 19.15 6.41
CA GLU A 61 -16.18 19.30 4.95
C GLU A 61 -16.45 17.93 4.29
N LEU A 62 -17.68 17.43 4.46
CA LEU A 62 -18.04 16.06 4.10
C LEU A 62 -17.96 15.75 2.59
N GLU A 63 -18.14 16.74 1.73
CA GLU A 63 -18.02 16.56 0.27
C GLU A 63 -16.57 16.26 -0.13
N PHE A 64 -15.61 17.05 0.38
CA PHE A 64 -14.18 16.83 0.14
C PHE A 64 -13.67 15.56 0.82
N PHE A 65 -14.17 15.25 2.02
CA PHE A 65 -13.89 13.98 2.69
C PHE A 65 -14.28 12.78 1.79
N SER A 66 -15.50 12.79 1.26
CA SER A 66 -15.99 11.69 0.43
C SER A 66 -15.32 11.62 -0.93
N TYR A 67 -14.92 12.75 -1.51
CA TYR A 67 -14.09 12.77 -2.71
C TYR A 67 -12.77 11.99 -2.48
N HIS A 68 -12.04 12.29 -1.41
CA HIS A 68 -10.80 11.58 -1.11
C HIS A 68 -11.03 10.09 -0.79
N LEU A 69 -12.15 9.74 -0.17
CA LEU A 69 -12.48 8.36 0.10
C LEU A 69 -12.79 7.57 -1.19
N GLN A 70 -13.47 8.19 -2.17
CA GLN A 70 -13.66 7.58 -3.49
C GLN A 70 -12.32 7.29 -4.16
N ASP A 71 -11.38 8.23 -4.10
CA ASP A 71 -10.05 8.05 -4.69
C ASP A 71 -9.28 6.91 -4.01
N ALA A 72 -9.36 6.81 -2.69
CA ALA A 72 -8.78 5.70 -1.94
C ALA A 72 -9.36 4.34 -2.38
N ILE A 73 -10.68 4.25 -2.52
CA ILE A 73 -11.40 3.05 -2.96
C ILE A 73 -11.07 2.70 -4.41
N LYS A 74 -11.03 3.67 -5.32
CA LYS A 74 -10.67 3.46 -6.73
C LYS A 74 -9.24 2.93 -6.86
N ALA A 75 -8.29 3.52 -6.14
CA ALA A 75 -6.90 3.09 -6.14
C ALA A 75 -6.77 1.65 -5.62
N LEU A 76 -7.43 1.30 -4.51
CA LEU A 76 -7.37 -0.05 -3.94
C LEU A 76 -8.10 -1.08 -4.82
N SER A 77 -9.22 -0.69 -5.41
CA SER A 77 -10.00 -1.51 -6.35
C SER A 77 -9.22 -1.80 -7.63
N SER A 78 -8.23 -0.96 -7.98
CA SER A 78 -7.40 -1.19 -9.16
C SER A 78 -6.51 -2.43 -9.06
N ILE A 79 -6.29 -2.97 -7.85
CA ILE A 79 -5.47 -4.18 -7.61
C ILE A 79 -6.25 -5.33 -6.98
N SER A 80 -7.55 -5.12 -6.72
CA SER A 80 -8.48 -6.13 -6.20
C SER A 80 -9.70 -6.22 -7.13
N LYS A 81 -10.76 -6.89 -6.72
CA LYS A 81 -12.00 -6.91 -7.50
C LYS A 81 -12.61 -5.49 -7.47
N PRO A 82 -13.17 -4.96 -8.57
CA PRO A 82 -13.82 -3.66 -8.54
C PRO A 82 -14.94 -3.66 -7.48
N TYR A 83 -14.84 -2.81 -6.48
CA TYR A 83 -15.94 -2.50 -5.55
C TYR A 83 -16.81 -1.39 -6.14
N ASP A 84 -18.13 -1.47 -5.93
CA ASP A 84 -19.04 -0.40 -6.30
C ASP A 84 -18.91 0.74 -5.28
N SER A 85 -18.20 1.80 -5.66
CA SER A 85 -17.86 2.93 -4.77
C SER A 85 -19.08 3.74 -4.34
N GLU A 86 -20.18 3.69 -5.11
CA GLU A 86 -21.42 4.41 -4.78
C GLU A 86 -22.12 3.76 -3.57
N GLU A 87 -22.20 2.43 -3.52
CA GLU A 87 -22.86 1.70 -2.43
C GLU A 87 -22.17 1.92 -1.06
N ILE A 88 -20.83 2.05 -1.07
CA ILE A 88 -20.04 2.27 0.14
C ILE A 88 -20.32 3.66 0.71
N LEU A 89 -20.34 4.68 -0.15
CA LEU A 89 -20.63 6.05 0.29
C LEU A 89 -22.04 6.21 0.80
N ASP A 90 -23.02 5.63 0.13
CA ASP A 90 -24.42 5.66 0.56
C ASP A 90 -24.59 5.05 1.96
N LYS A 91 -23.94 3.91 2.25
CA LYS A 91 -23.96 3.31 3.59
C LYS A 91 -23.30 4.20 4.64
N MET A 92 -22.15 4.79 4.34
CA MET A 92 -21.46 5.68 5.28
C MET A 92 -22.32 6.91 5.59
N PHE A 93 -22.87 7.57 4.58
CA PHE A 93 -23.71 8.76 4.78
C PHE A 93 -25.10 8.47 5.35
N THR A 94 -25.59 7.23 5.24
CA THR A 94 -26.81 6.80 5.93
C THR A 94 -26.60 6.67 7.44
N GLU A 95 -25.40 6.26 7.89
CA GLU A 95 -25.07 6.17 9.32
C GLU A 95 -24.60 7.50 9.93
N PHE A 96 -24.04 8.42 9.13
CA PHE A 96 -23.86 9.79 9.56
C PHE A 96 -25.23 10.47 9.61
N CYS A 97 -25.70 10.82 10.80
CA CYS A 97 -26.80 11.76 10.95
C CYS A 97 -26.39 13.10 10.33
N LEU A 98 -26.62 13.26 9.03
CA LEU A 98 -26.75 14.57 8.39
C LEU A 98 -27.97 15.18 9.06
N GLY A 99 -27.71 16.01 10.07
CA GLY A 99 -28.73 16.65 10.89
C GLY A 99 -29.81 17.26 10.00
N LYS A 100 -31.07 17.00 10.36
CA LYS A 100 -32.17 17.87 9.98
C LYS A 100 -31.93 19.28 10.48
#